data_AF-A0A4Q9PP26-F1
#
_entry.id   AF-A0A4Q9PP26-F1
#
_cell.length_a   1.000
_cell.length_b   1.000
_cell.length_c   1.000
_cell.angle_alpha   90.00
_cell.angle_beta   90.00
_cell.angle_gamma   90.00
#
_symmetry.space_group_name_H-M   'P 1'
#
loop_
_entity.id
_entity.type
_entity.pdbx_description
1 polymer ?
#
loop_
_entity_poly.entity_id
_entity_poly.type
_entity_poly.pdbx_seq_one_letter_code
_entity_poly.pdbx_strand_id
1 'polypeptide(L)'
;MALNVSPQPQVQKRPQWPIIRDTVITPVHVYAVHDMLSGLGLPTELVLYIVELAEYCPVVRTKRNEYDSVIVHARVERSAARLYFLCPPLPETLDGRRVRKIVWTIKGGDFSDEGSPRPWQHLRERSWYDASILRQIELGPDRKDVTAAGGLYDVYQSPEELWQKIRDVGWTLVPNGESCVWRIQTNSIGQRQTEPYIIEWTRHQEADATQAMGCSTGGGASFIEALQPG
;
A
#
# COMPACT_ATOMS: atom_id res chain seq x y z
N MET A 1 53.40 -7.90 -9.86
CA MET A 1 52.50 -6.93 -9.19
C MET A 1 51.18 -6.93 -9.95
N ALA A 2 50.17 -7.65 -9.44
CA ALA A 2 48.82 -7.67 -10.03
C ALA A 2 47.95 -6.70 -9.24
N LEU A 3 47.38 -5.71 -9.91
CA LEU A 3 46.44 -4.75 -9.33
C LEU A 3 45.09 -5.45 -9.15
N ASN A 4 44.68 -5.58 -7.89
CA ASN A 4 43.40 -6.12 -7.47
C ASN A 4 42.31 -5.09 -7.81
N VAL A 5 41.58 -5.30 -8.90
CA VAL A 5 40.44 -4.44 -9.28
C VAL A 5 39.24 -4.91 -8.47
N SER A 6 38.89 -4.16 -7.42
CA SER A 6 37.65 -4.36 -6.69
C SER A 6 36.45 -4.30 -7.64
N PRO A 7 35.49 -5.24 -7.58
CA PRO A 7 34.28 -5.16 -8.37
C PRO A 7 33.49 -3.92 -7.95
N GLN A 8 33.27 -3.00 -8.90
CA GLN A 8 32.38 -1.86 -8.68
C GLN A 8 30.99 -2.39 -8.33
N PRO A 9 30.33 -1.84 -7.30
CA PRO A 9 28.94 -2.20 -7.01
C PRO A 9 28.12 -1.85 -8.24
N GLN A 10 27.42 -2.85 -8.80
CA GLN A 10 26.44 -2.63 -9.83
C GLN A 10 25.45 -1.61 -9.29
N VAL A 11 25.48 -0.40 -9.86
CA VAL A 11 24.44 0.61 -9.65
C VAL A 11 23.15 -0.06 -10.10
N GLN A 12 22.36 -0.53 -9.13
CA GLN A 12 21.00 -0.99 -9.37
C GLN A 12 20.33 0.10 -10.21
N LYS A 13 19.88 -0.27 -11.41
CA LYS A 13 19.11 0.62 -12.27
C LYS A 13 18.04 1.24 -11.39
N ARG A 14 18.06 2.58 -11.25
CA ARG A 14 17.00 3.32 -10.56
C ARG A 14 15.68 2.75 -11.06
N PRO A 15 14.73 2.35 -10.18
CA PRO A 15 13.43 1.93 -10.64
C PRO A 15 12.90 3.02 -11.56
N GLN A 16 12.74 2.68 -12.84
CA GLN A 16 12.06 3.57 -13.77
C GLN A 16 10.65 3.70 -13.19
N TRP A 17 10.30 4.93 -12.81
CA TRP A 17 8.95 5.26 -12.42
C TRP A 17 8.01 4.65 -13.46
N PRO A 18 7.04 3.80 -13.07
CA PRO A 18 5.98 3.45 -14.00
C PRO A 18 5.40 4.77 -14.47
N ILE A 19 5.20 4.94 -15.79
CA ILE A 19 4.55 6.12 -16.32
C ILE A 19 3.17 6.15 -15.68
N ILE A 20 3.04 7.00 -14.67
CA ILE A 20 1.83 7.14 -13.90
C ILE A 20 0.83 7.84 -14.82
N ARG A 21 0.00 7.05 -15.51
CA ARG A 21 -1.12 7.61 -16.27
C ARG A 21 -2.12 8.16 -15.25
N ASP A 22 -2.35 9.47 -15.28
CA ASP A 22 -3.37 10.12 -14.43
C ASP A 22 -4.80 9.71 -14.82
N THR A 23 -4.97 9.01 -15.95
CA THR A 23 -6.25 8.49 -16.42
C THR A 23 -6.75 7.34 -15.55
N VAL A 24 -7.91 7.52 -14.92
CA VAL A 24 -8.64 6.44 -14.24
C VAL A 24 -9.24 5.52 -15.29
N ILE A 25 -8.76 4.28 -15.36
CA ILE A 25 -9.32 3.24 -16.24
C ILE A 25 -10.53 2.65 -15.54
N THR A 26 -11.70 2.70 -16.19
CA THR A 26 -12.96 2.15 -15.68
C THR A 26 -13.33 0.92 -16.50
N PRO A 27 -14.30 0.09 -16.06
CA PRO A 27 -14.78 -1.04 -16.86
C PRO A 27 -15.25 -0.64 -18.26
N VAL A 28 -15.88 0.53 -18.40
CA VAL A 28 -16.34 1.07 -19.69
C VAL A 28 -15.18 1.29 -20.65
N HIS A 29 -14.04 1.80 -20.18
CA HIS A 29 -12.84 1.97 -21.00
C HIS A 29 -12.29 0.63 -21.49
N VAL A 30 -12.30 -0.40 -20.63
CA VAL A 30 -11.84 -1.74 -21.00
C VAL A 30 -12.74 -2.36 -22.07
N TYR A 31 -14.07 -2.24 -21.92
CA TYR A 31 -15.02 -2.71 -22.93
C TYR A 31 -14.85 -1.99 -24.27
N ALA A 32 -14.66 -0.66 -24.25
CA ALA A 32 -14.41 0.10 -25.48
C ALA A 32 -13.13 -0.34 -26.21
N VAL A 33 -12.05 -0.64 -25.47
CA VAL A 33 -10.82 -1.18 -26.08
C VAL A 33 -11.04 -2.58 -26.63
N HIS A 34 -11.80 -3.43 -25.94
CA HIS A 34 -12.16 -4.75 -26.42
C HIS A 34 -12.95 -4.69 -27.74
N ASP A 35 -13.96 -3.82 -27.81
CA ASP A 35 -14.79 -3.63 -29.00
C ASP A 35 -13.99 -3.05 -30.16
N MET A 36 -13.09 -2.09 -29.89
CA MET A 36 -12.20 -1.53 -30.90
C MET A 36 -11.29 -2.60 -31.49
N LEU A 37 -10.62 -3.40 -30.65
CA LEU A 37 -9.71 -4.47 -31.10
C LEU A 37 -10.47 -5.58 -31.85
N SER A 38 -11.65 -5.94 -31.38
CA SER A 38 -12.53 -6.90 -32.07
C SER A 38 -13.00 -6.36 -33.42
N GLY A 39 -13.29 -5.06 -33.51
CA GLY A 39 -13.66 -4.38 -34.76
C GLY A 39 -12.55 -4.36 -35.82
N LEU A 40 -11.30 -4.58 -35.44
CA LEU A 40 -10.17 -4.79 -36.37
C LEU A 40 -10.12 -6.22 -36.94
N GLY A 41 -11.07 -7.10 -36.58
CA GLY A 41 -11.13 -8.49 -37.01
C GLY A 41 -10.19 -9.42 -36.22
N LEU A 42 -9.70 -9.01 -35.05
CA LEU A 42 -8.88 -9.85 -34.21
C LEU A 42 -9.74 -10.92 -33.50
N PRO A 43 -9.30 -12.19 -33.47
CA PRO A 43 -9.90 -13.21 -32.62
C PRO A 43 -9.94 -12.78 -31.15
N THR A 44 -11.01 -13.13 -30.44
CA THR A 44 -11.22 -12.75 -29.04
C THR A 44 -10.05 -13.16 -28.14
N GLU A 45 -9.41 -14.30 -28.40
CA GLU A 45 -8.25 -14.77 -27.64
C GLU A 45 -7.07 -13.81 -27.76
N LEU A 46 -6.83 -13.26 -28.95
CA LEU A 46 -5.77 -12.26 -29.16
C LEU A 46 -6.13 -10.93 -28.52
N VAL A 47 -7.40 -10.52 -28.57
CA VAL A 47 -7.87 -9.30 -27.89
C VAL A 47 -7.62 -9.41 -26.39
N LEU A 48 -8.04 -10.51 -25.77
CA LEU A 48 -7.82 -10.78 -24.35
C LEU A 48 -6.33 -10.82 -24.01
N TYR A 49 -5.51 -11.47 -24.83
CA TYR A 49 -4.07 -11.52 -24.64
C TYR A 49 -3.41 -10.13 -24.70
N ILE A 50 -3.81 -9.28 -25.65
CA ILE A 50 -3.29 -7.91 -25.77
C ILE A 50 -3.67 -7.07 -24.56
N VAL A 51 -4.94 -7.11 -24.15
CA VAL A 51 -5.45 -6.36 -22.99
C VAL A 51 -4.73 -6.80 -21.70
N GLU A 52 -4.53 -8.10 -21.54
CA GLU A 52 -3.81 -8.70 -20.42
C GLU A 52 -2.32 -8.31 -20.41
N LEU A 53 -1.64 -8.41 -21.55
CA LEU A 53 -0.24 -8.03 -21.71
C LEU A 53 0.00 -6.53 -21.46
N ALA A 54 -0.96 -5.70 -21.85
CA ALA A 54 -0.93 -4.26 -21.59
C ALA A 54 -1.30 -3.88 -20.15
N GLU A 55 -1.66 -4.87 -19.31
CA GLU A 55 -2.24 -4.67 -17.98
C GLU A 55 -3.43 -3.68 -17.97
N TYR A 56 -4.20 -3.64 -19.07
CA TYR A 56 -5.26 -2.65 -19.26
C TYR A 56 -6.53 -3.08 -18.51
N CYS A 57 -6.52 -2.87 -17.20
CA CYS A 57 -7.59 -3.23 -16.28
C CYS A 57 -8.19 -1.99 -15.59
N PRO A 58 -9.40 -2.08 -15.03
CA PRO A 58 -9.95 -1.01 -14.23
C PRO A 58 -9.07 -0.75 -13.00
N VAL A 59 -8.79 0.51 -12.72
CA VAL A 59 -7.89 0.92 -11.62
C VAL A 59 -8.63 1.85 -10.68
N VAL A 60 -8.66 1.48 -9.40
CA VAL A 60 -8.99 2.41 -8.31
C VAL A 60 -7.72 3.13 -7.92
N ARG A 61 -7.75 4.46 -7.97
CA ARG A 61 -6.60 5.30 -7.67
C ARG A 61 -6.98 6.38 -6.69
N THR A 62 -6.15 6.55 -5.68
CA THR A 62 -6.20 7.66 -4.74
C THR A 62 -4.77 8.11 -4.46
N LYS A 63 -4.59 9.40 -4.16
CA LYS A 63 -3.30 9.99 -3.85
C LYS A 63 -3.46 11.10 -2.83
N ARG A 64 -2.46 11.25 -1.96
CA ARG A 64 -2.32 12.40 -1.07
C ARG A 64 -0.91 12.97 -1.26
N ASN A 65 -0.82 14.26 -1.53
CA ASN A 65 0.44 14.95 -1.85
C ASN A 65 0.95 15.82 -0.69
N GLU A 66 0.16 15.94 0.37
CA GLU A 66 0.52 16.70 1.56
C GLU A 66 1.64 15.97 2.32
N TYR A 67 2.44 16.72 3.08
CA TYR A 67 3.33 16.13 4.07
C TYR A 67 2.63 16.17 5.42
N ASP A 68 2.60 15.03 6.11
CA ASP A 68 2.14 14.92 7.48
C ASP A 68 3.28 14.40 8.36
N SER A 69 3.27 14.77 9.64
CA SER A 69 4.27 14.35 10.60
C SER A 69 3.62 13.96 11.93
N VAL A 70 4.19 12.93 12.54
CA VAL A 70 3.84 12.46 13.88
C VAL A 70 5.10 12.55 14.72
N ILE A 71 5.02 13.30 15.82
CA ILE A 71 6.15 13.51 16.74
C ILE A 71 5.91 12.66 17.98
N VAL A 72 6.83 11.73 18.24
CA VAL A 72 6.79 10.91 19.45
C VAL A 72 7.80 11.45 20.45
N HIS A 73 7.31 11.94 21.59
CA HIS A 73 8.18 12.39 22.67
C HIS A 73 8.58 11.22 23.56
N ALA A 74 9.89 11.03 23.74
CA ALA A 74 10.50 9.92 24.49
C ALA A 74 10.05 9.74 25.96
N ARG A 75 9.21 10.64 26.50
CA ARG A 75 8.83 10.66 27.91
C ARG A 75 7.38 10.24 28.21
N VAL A 76 6.44 10.28 27.26
CA VAL A 76 5.01 10.10 27.58
C VAL A 76 4.36 8.96 26.81
N GLU A 77 4.68 8.79 25.52
CA GLU A 77 4.10 7.73 24.69
C GLU A 77 5.22 7.09 23.86
N ARG A 78 5.33 5.75 23.90
CA ARG A 78 6.41 5.00 23.23
C ARG A 78 6.07 4.61 21.79
N SER A 79 4.87 4.93 21.33
CA SER A 79 4.38 4.69 19.98
C SER A 79 3.31 5.72 19.65
N ALA A 80 3.21 6.04 18.36
CA ALA A 80 2.12 6.79 17.81
C ALA A 80 1.78 6.23 16.43
N ALA A 81 0.50 6.20 16.12
CA ALA A 81 -0.07 5.77 14.86
C ALA A 81 -1.11 6.81 14.42
N ARG A 82 -1.27 6.97 13.11
CA ARG A 82 -2.30 7.85 12.54
C ARG A 82 -2.83 7.21 11.28
N LEU A 83 -4.15 7.23 11.09
CA LEU A 83 -4.72 6.94 9.78
C LEU A 83 -4.37 8.11 8.85
N TYR A 84 -3.35 7.93 8.03
CA TYR A 84 -2.89 8.98 7.12
C TYR A 84 -3.68 9.02 5.80
N PHE A 85 -4.14 7.87 5.33
CA PHE A 85 -4.68 7.71 3.99
C PHE A 85 -5.83 6.72 3.97
N LEU A 86 -6.93 7.13 3.32
CA LEU A 86 -8.10 6.28 3.09
C LEU A 86 -8.31 6.13 1.58
N CYS A 87 -8.40 4.88 1.13
CA CYS A 87 -8.76 4.54 -0.24
C CYS A 87 -10.30 4.47 -0.35
N PRO A 88 -10.93 4.97 -1.43
CA PRO A 88 -12.34 4.72 -1.67
C PRO A 88 -12.63 3.21 -1.76
N PRO A 89 -13.88 2.80 -1.49
CA PRO A 89 -14.29 1.40 -1.56
C PRO A 89 -14.07 0.81 -2.96
N LEU A 90 -13.92 -0.50 -3.02
CA LEU A 90 -13.81 -1.19 -4.30
C LEU A 90 -15.19 -1.20 -4.97
N PRO A 91 -15.31 -0.91 -6.29
CA PRO A 91 -16.60 -0.92 -6.96
C PRO A 91 -17.35 -2.25 -6.81
N GLU A 92 -18.64 -2.21 -6.48
CA GLU A 92 -19.48 -3.40 -6.31
C GLU A 92 -19.69 -4.19 -7.59
N THR A 93 -19.61 -3.52 -8.75
CA THR A 93 -19.89 -4.07 -10.09
C THR A 93 -18.80 -5.00 -10.60
N LEU A 94 -18.09 -5.68 -9.71
CA LEU A 94 -17.15 -6.72 -10.08
C LEU A 94 -17.96 -7.98 -10.40
N ASP A 95 -18.14 -8.28 -11.70
CA ASP A 95 -18.66 -9.54 -12.26
C ASP A 95 -17.84 -10.76 -11.78
N GLY A 96 -17.83 -11.05 -10.47
CA GLY A 96 -16.90 -11.97 -9.83
C GLY A 96 -15.42 -11.56 -9.89
N ARG A 97 -15.08 -10.44 -10.54
CA ARG A 97 -13.69 -9.97 -10.70
C ARG A 97 -13.06 -9.68 -9.34
N ARG A 98 -11.76 -9.92 -9.22
CA ARG A 98 -10.99 -9.76 -7.99
C ARG A 98 -9.82 -8.81 -8.21
N VAL A 99 -9.39 -8.16 -7.14
CA VAL A 99 -8.15 -7.37 -7.17
C VAL A 99 -7.00 -8.30 -7.51
N ARG A 100 -6.28 -7.96 -8.58
CA ARG A 100 -5.11 -8.69 -9.04
C ARG A 100 -3.82 -8.12 -8.46
N LYS A 101 -3.74 -6.80 -8.35
CA LYS A 101 -2.51 -6.09 -8.01
C LYS A 101 -2.83 -4.82 -7.24
N ILE A 102 -1.93 -4.47 -6.32
CA ILE A 102 -1.91 -3.21 -5.58
C ILE A 102 -0.51 -2.62 -5.70
N VAL A 103 -0.44 -1.33 -5.97
CA VAL A 103 0.82 -0.60 -6.05
C VAL A 103 0.78 0.53 -5.04
N TRP A 104 1.71 0.48 -4.10
CA TRP A 104 1.94 1.55 -3.14
C TRP A 104 3.08 2.42 -3.64
N THR A 105 2.84 3.72 -3.70
CA THR A 105 3.92 4.70 -3.93
C THR A 105 3.98 5.59 -2.70
N ILE A 106 5.04 5.41 -1.93
CA ILE A 106 5.20 6.03 -0.61
C ILE A 106 6.44 6.89 -0.64
N LYS A 107 6.36 8.10 -0.10
CA LYS A 107 7.51 8.95 0.13
C LYS A 107 7.45 9.45 1.56
N GLY A 108 8.42 9.03 2.36
CA GLY A 108 8.55 9.47 3.74
C GLY A 108 9.85 9.00 4.36
N GLY A 109 10.03 9.27 5.65
CA GLY A 109 11.25 8.93 6.34
C GLY A 109 11.14 9.18 7.84
N ASP A 110 12.18 8.77 8.54
CA ASP A 110 12.30 8.87 10.00
C ASP A 110 13.52 9.71 10.37
N PHE A 111 13.32 10.69 11.25
CA PHE A 111 14.38 11.55 11.74
C PHE A 111 14.31 11.70 13.26
N SER A 112 15.47 11.57 13.91
CA SER A 112 15.62 11.83 15.34
C SER A 112 16.59 12.99 15.58
N ASP A 113 16.19 13.94 16.43
CA ASP A 113 17.04 15.04 16.91
C ASP A 113 18.16 14.57 17.87
N GLU A 114 18.16 13.30 18.28
CA GLU A 114 19.26 12.70 19.03
C GLU A 114 20.50 12.59 18.12
N GLY A 115 21.40 13.57 18.24
CA GLY A 115 22.64 13.62 17.47
C GLY A 115 23.48 12.34 17.57
N SER A 116 24.02 11.93 16.42
CA SER A 116 24.89 10.77 16.17
C SER A 116 24.30 9.38 16.49
N PRO A 117 24.37 8.42 15.53
CA PRO A 117 24.01 7.04 15.81
C PRO A 117 24.88 6.49 16.94
N ARG A 118 24.30 6.16 18.10
CA ARG A 118 25.00 5.35 19.10
C ARG A 118 25.25 3.96 18.50
N PRO A 119 26.34 3.26 18.86
CA PRO A 119 26.72 1.97 18.26
C PRO A 119 25.69 0.82 18.40
N TRP A 120 24.60 1.03 19.16
CA TRP A 120 23.49 0.09 19.33
C TRP A 120 22.20 0.53 18.60
N GLN A 121 22.19 1.71 17.98
CA GLN A 121 21.03 2.29 17.28
C GLN A 121 20.85 1.77 15.83
N HIS A 122 21.76 0.93 15.35
CA HIS A 122 21.62 0.22 14.07
C HIS A 122 20.53 -0.88 14.11
N LEU A 123 20.01 -1.16 15.30
CA LEU A 123 18.88 -2.04 15.50
C LEU A 123 17.62 -1.19 15.74
N ARG A 124 16.59 -1.49 14.92
CA ARG A 124 15.15 -1.24 15.12
C ARG A 124 14.62 -0.04 14.34
N GLU A 125 14.03 -0.37 13.19
CA GLU A 125 12.91 0.33 12.55
C GLU A 125 12.09 1.14 13.59
N ARG A 126 12.03 2.47 13.44
CA ARG A 126 11.32 3.37 14.38
C ARG A 126 10.00 3.92 13.83
N SER A 127 9.81 3.84 12.52
CA SER A 127 8.56 4.13 11.86
C SER A 127 8.38 3.24 10.64
N TRP A 128 7.12 3.05 10.26
CA TRP A 128 6.72 2.18 9.17
C TRP A 128 5.35 2.61 8.65
N TYR A 129 5.00 2.09 7.48
CA TYR A 129 3.65 2.19 6.91
C TYR A 129 2.98 0.85 6.97
N ASP A 130 1.75 0.86 7.48
CA ASP A 130 0.86 -0.29 7.59
C ASP A 130 -0.40 -0.03 6.77
N ALA A 131 -0.99 -1.09 6.22
CA ALA A 131 -2.30 -1.08 5.58
C ALA A 131 -3.31 -1.86 6.43
N SER A 132 -4.55 -1.37 6.50
CA SER A 132 -5.69 -2.09 7.05
C SER A 132 -6.87 -2.05 6.10
N ILE A 133 -7.75 -3.05 6.19
CA ILE A 133 -8.99 -3.10 5.42
C ILE A 133 -10.13 -2.79 6.38
N LEU A 134 -10.91 -1.76 6.04
CA LEU A 134 -12.12 -1.37 6.76
C LEU A 134 -13.31 -2.12 6.15
N ARG A 135 -14.21 -2.62 7.00
CA ARG A 135 -15.43 -3.32 6.57
C ARG A 135 -16.60 -2.90 7.43
N GLN A 136 -17.75 -2.69 6.81
CA GLN A 136 -18.99 -2.40 7.53
C GLN A 136 -19.51 -3.68 8.23
N ILE A 137 -19.94 -3.56 9.49
CA ILE A 137 -20.43 -4.69 10.30
C ILE A 137 -21.85 -5.08 9.89
N GLU A 138 -22.70 -4.10 9.57
CA GLU A 138 -24.08 -4.33 9.14
C GLU A 138 -24.26 -3.94 7.67
N LEU A 139 -24.64 -4.91 6.83
CA LEU A 139 -25.07 -4.70 5.45
C LEU A 139 -26.51 -4.14 5.43
N GLY A 140 -26.70 -2.96 6.01
CA GLY A 140 -27.95 -2.21 5.88
C GLY A 140 -27.97 -1.36 4.61
N PRO A 141 -29.15 -0.92 4.14
CA PRO A 141 -29.26 0.01 3.02
C PRO A 141 -28.61 1.38 3.30
N ASP A 142 -28.31 1.66 4.57
CA ASP A 142 -27.69 2.89 5.04
C ASP A 142 -26.20 2.64 5.31
N ARG A 143 -25.38 2.65 4.24
CA ARG A 143 -23.92 2.62 4.36
C ARG A 143 -23.46 3.90 5.05
N LYS A 144 -23.06 3.78 6.32
CA LYS A 144 -22.48 4.92 7.05
C LYS A 144 -21.08 5.18 6.54
N ASP A 145 -20.78 6.42 6.20
CA ASP A 145 -19.43 6.84 5.83
C ASP A 145 -18.49 6.68 7.03
N VAL A 146 -17.39 5.94 6.88
CA VAL A 146 -16.38 5.76 7.95
C VAL A 146 -15.78 7.10 8.39
N THR A 147 -15.74 8.09 7.50
CA THR A 147 -15.26 9.44 7.83
C THR A 147 -16.16 10.20 8.80
N ALA A 148 -17.39 9.70 9.04
CA ALA A 148 -18.26 10.22 10.09
C ALA A 148 -17.78 9.85 11.50
N ALA A 149 -16.84 8.91 11.65
CA ALA A 149 -16.18 8.65 12.92
C ALA A 149 -15.38 9.88 13.37
N GLY A 150 -15.81 10.49 14.48
CA GLY A 150 -15.10 11.61 15.08
C GLY A 150 -13.66 11.24 15.42
N GLY A 151 -12.70 12.10 15.05
CA GLY A 151 -11.30 11.90 15.37
C GLY A 151 -10.62 10.79 14.59
N LEU A 152 -11.18 10.34 13.46
CA LEU A 152 -10.62 9.27 12.61
C LEU A 152 -9.14 9.51 12.26
N TYR A 153 -8.77 10.76 11.98
CA TYR A 153 -7.42 11.19 11.59
C TYR A 153 -6.55 11.66 12.78
N ASP A 154 -7.00 11.45 14.02
CA ASP A 154 -6.23 11.78 15.21
C ASP A 154 -4.96 10.92 15.32
N VAL A 155 -4.10 11.26 16.27
CA VAL A 155 -3.01 10.39 16.69
C VAL A 155 -3.54 9.38 17.71
N TYR A 156 -3.13 8.14 17.54
CA TYR A 156 -3.42 6.98 18.38
C TYR A 156 -2.13 6.40 18.91
N GLN A 157 -2.16 5.61 19.97
CA GLN A 157 -0.99 4.85 20.41
C GLN A 157 -0.79 3.56 19.60
N SER A 158 -1.88 3.01 19.04
CA SER A 158 -1.91 1.76 18.28
C SER A 158 -3.06 1.71 17.25
N PRO A 159 -2.96 0.87 16.20
CA PRO A 159 -4.08 0.61 15.29
C PRO A 159 -5.34 0.07 15.98
N GLU A 160 -5.20 -0.63 17.10
CA GLU A 160 -6.32 -1.19 17.86
C GLU A 160 -7.20 -0.11 18.51
N GLU A 161 -6.64 1.04 18.85
CA GLU A 161 -7.42 2.19 19.34
C GLU A 161 -8.32 2.77 18.24
N LEU A 162 -7.82 2.82 17.00
CA LEU A 162 -8.63 3.21 15.85
C LEU A 162 -9.79 2.23 15.67
N TRP A 163 -9.55 0.92 15.82
CA TRP A 163 -10.60 -0.09 15.73
C TRP A 163 -11.75 0.15 16.72
N GLN A 164 -11.43 0.51 17.96
CA GLN A 164 -12.45 0.82 18.97
C GLN A 164 -13.32 2.01 18.54
N LYS A 165 -12.73 3.09 18.00
CA LYS A 165 -13.48 4.26 17.55
C LYS A 165 -14.42 3.97 16.37
N ILE A 166 -13.95 3.21 15.38
CA ILE A 166 -14.76 2.95 14.18
C ILE A 166 -15.87 1.93 14.44
N ARG A 167 -15.74 1.11 15.49
CA ARG A 167 -16.76 0.12 15.86
C ARG A 167 -18.09 0.76 16.22
N ASP A 168 -18.04 1.87 16.95
CA ASP A 168 -19.23 2.59 17.39
C ASP A 168 -20.04 3.19 16.22
N VAL A 169 -19.39 3.42 15.07
CA VAL A 169 -20.05 3.88 13.84
C VAL A 169 -20.40 2.74 12.87
N GLY A 170 -20.26 1.48 13.30
CA GLY A 170 -20.65 0.30 12.53
C GLY A 170 -19.58 -0.23 11.58
N TRP A 171 -18.32 0.10 11.80
CA TRP A 171 -17.18 -0.37 11.01
C TRP A 171 -16.25 -1.27 11.82
N THR A 172 -15.54 -2.17 11.16
CA THR A 172 -14.52 -3.01 11.77
C THR A 172 -13.28 -3.07 10.88
N LEU A 173 -12.15 -3.45 11.46
CA LEU A 173 -10.97 -3.85 10.69
C LEU A 173 -11.04 -5.34 10.37
N VAL A 174 -10.56 -5.71 9.18
CA VAL A 174 -10.42 -7.12 8.80
C VAL A 174 -9.20 -7.71 9.52
N PRO A 175 -9.35 -8.88 10.19
CA PRO A 175 -8.25 -9.49 10.92
C PRO A 175 -7.17 -10.05 9.98
N ASN A 176 -5.93 -10.02 10.45
CA ASN A 176 -4.73 -10.60 9.87
C ASN A 176 -3.96 -11.37 10.96
N GLY A 177 -4.35 -12.63 11.21
CA GLY A 177 -3.82 -13.40 12.33
C GLY A 177 -4.18 -12.76 13.67
N GLU A 178 -3.17 -12.42 14.47
CA GLU A 178 -3.32 -11.74 15.77
C GLU A 178 -3.37 -10.20 15.65
N SER A 179 -3.28 -9.66 14.43
CA SER A 179 -3.29 -8.22 14.16
C SER A 179 -4.41 -7.84 13.19
N CYS A 180 -4.49 -6.55 12.83
CA CYS A 180 -5.42 -5.99 11.84
C CYS A 180 -4.68 -5.17 10.75
N VAL A 181 -3.34 -5.29 10.71
CA VAL A 181 -2.48 -4.55 9.79
C VAL A 181 -1.64 -5.47 8.93
N TRP A 182 -1.27 -4.98 7.74
CA TRP A 182 -0.27 -5.54 6.85
C TRP A 182 0.86 -4.53 6.69
N ARG A 183 2.08 -4.94 7.04
CA ARG A 183 3.27 -4.09 6.93
C ARG A 183 3.61 -3.84 5.46
N ILE A 184 3.65 -2.57 5.06
CA ILE A 184 3.99 -2.16 3.69
C ILE A 184 5.50 -1.93 3.58
N GLN A 185 6.04 -1.05 4.43
CA GLN A 185 7.44 -0.60 4.34
C GLN A 185 7.93 -0.05 5.68
N THR A 186 9.20 -0.27 5.99
CA THR A 186 9.87 0.20 7.21
C THR A 186 10.89 1.27 6.87
N ASN A 187 10.88 2.39 7.60
CA ASN A 187 11.83 3.47 7.37
C ASN A 187 13.13 3.20 8.12
N SER A 188 14.24 3.40 7.42
CA SER A 188 15.56 3.43 8.04
C SER A 188 15.81 4.80 8.69
N ILE A 189 16.31 4.79 9.92
CA ILE A 189 16.62 6.00 10.68
C ILE A 189 17.83 6.71 10.06
N GLY A 190 17.79 8.04 10.03
CA GLY A 190 19.02 8.86 9.96
C GLY A 190 19.34 9.46 8.60
N GLN A 191 18.48 9.30 7.60
CA GLN A 191 18.57 10.06 6.35
C GLN A 191 17.44 11.10 6.31
N ARG A 192 17.79 12.40 6.24
CA ARG A 192 16.82 13.48 5.97
C ARG A 192 16.19 13.37 4.58
N GLN A 193 16.76 12.55 3.71
CA GLN A 193 16.26 12.33 2.36
C GLN A 193 15.14 11.28 2.41
N THR A 194 13.93 11.72 2.11
CA THR A 194 12.80 10.84 1.86
C THR A 194 12.95 10.27 0.44
N GLU A 195 13.46 9.04 0.33
CA GLU A 195 13.43 8.33 -0.95
C GLU A 195 12.01 7.80 -1.21
N PRO A 196 11.55 7.82 -2.47
CA PRO A 196 10.27 7.21 -2.82
C PRO A 196 10.41 5.69 -2.94
N TYR A 197 9.52 5.00 -2.26
CA TYR A 197 9.36 3.55 -2.33
C TYR A 197 8.19 3.20 -3.25
N ILE A 198 8.40 2.22 -4.12
CA ILE A 198 7.35 1.59 -4.91
C ILE A 198 7.26 0.14 -4.47
N ILE A 199 6.14 -0.23 -3.85
CA ILE A 199 5.87 -1.58 -3.39
C ILE A 199 4.72 -2.12 -4.22
N GLU A 200 4.94 -3.29 -4.84
CA GLU A 200 3.93 -3.98 -5.60
C GLU A 200 3.54 -5.27 -4.89
N TRP A 201 2.24 -5.44 -4.68
CA TRP A 201 1.65 -6.69 -4.23
C TRP A 201 0.82 -7.25 -5.38
N THR A 202 1.09 -8.49 -5.76
CA THR A 202 0.35 -9.18 -6.81
C THR A 202 -0.24 -10.47 -6.26
N ARG A 203 -1.48 -10.75 -6.66
CA ARG A 203 -2.21 -11.95 -6.29
C ARG A 203 -1.43 -13.19 -6.75
N HIS A 204 -1.30 -14.18 -5.87
CA HIS A 204 -0.56 -15.44 -6.12
C HIS A 204 0.94 -15.28 -6.35
N GLN A 205 1.52 -14.10 -6.11
CA GLN A 205 2.97 -13.94 -6.06
C GLN A 205 3.47 -14.32 -4.66
N GLU A 206 4.37 -15.30 -4.59
CA GLU A 206 5.08 -15.61 -3.34
C GLU A 206 6.00 -14.45 -2.95
N ALA A 207 6.06 -14.13 -1.66
CA ALA A 207 6.95 -13.09 -1.17
C ALA A 207 8.41 -13.51 -1.41
N ASP A 208 9.19 -12.65 -2.06
CA ASP A 208 10.61 -12.89 -2.26
C ASP A 208 11.35 -12.90 -0.91
N ALA A 209 11.88 -14.06 -0.53
CA ALA A 209 12.60 -14.26 0.73
C ALA A 209 13.82 -13.33 0.91
N THR A 210 14.38 -12.80 -0.19
CA THR A 210 15.47 -11.82 -0.11
C THR A 210 15.03 -10.39 0.20
N GLN A 211 13.77 -10.01 -0.08
CA GLN A 211 13.21 -8.72 0.34
C GLN A 211 12.81 -8.70 1.83
N ALA A 212 12.63 -9.87 2.44
CA ALA A 212 12.28 -10.03 3.86
C ALA A 212 13.46 -9.79 4.82
N MET A 213 14.71 -9.79 4.36
CA MET A 213 15.93 -9.66 5.18
C MET A 213 16.35 -8.20 5.48
N GLY A 214 15.40 -7.27 5.53
CA GLY A 214 15.68 -5.87 5.87
C GLY A 214 14.45 -4.95 5.83
N CYS A 215 13.36 -5.41 5.22
CA CYS A 215 12.03 -4.86 5.36
C CYS A 215 11.14 -6.03 5.77
N SER A 216 10.39 -5.89 6.86
CA SER A 216 9.38 -6.87 7.27
C SER A 216 8.20 -6.87 6.28
N THR A 217 8.42 -7.31 5.04
CA THR A 217 7.37 -7.47 4.03
C THR A 217 6.58 -8.74 4.33
N GLY A 218 5.53 -8.60 5.14
CA GLY A 218 4.46 -9.58 5.14
C GLY A 218 3.89 -9.63 3.73
N GLY A 219 3.99 -10.77 3.04
CA GLY A 219 3.55 -10.90 1.65
C GLY A 219 2.12 -10.37 1.47
N GLY A 220 1.95 -9.36 0.62
CA GLY A 220 0.66 -8.71 0.38
C GLY A 220 -0.40 -9.58 -0.29
N ALA A 221 -0.09 -10.85 -0.56
CA ALA A 221 -1.03 -11.82 -1.10
C ALA A 221 -2.26 -11.98 -0.20
N SER A 222 -2.08 -12.10 1.12
CA SER A 222 -3.21 -12.23 2.05
C SER A 222 -4.04 -10.95 2.15
N PHE A 223 -3.42 -9.77 1.97
CA PHE A 223 -4.13 -8.51 1.87
C PHE A 223 -5.04 -8.50 0.63
N ILE A 224 -4.49 -8.88 -0.53
CA ILE A 224 -5.25 -8.91 -1.81
C ILE A 224 -6.37 -9.95 -1.77
N GLU A 225 -6.16 -11.08 -1.10
CA GLU A 225 -7.18 -12.12 -0.91
C GLU A 225 -8.30 -11.67 0.03
N ALA A 226 -7.99 -10.86 1.04
CA ALA A 226 -8.95 -10.32 1.99
C ALA A 226 -9.83 -9.19 1.40
N LEU A 227 -9.42 -8.55 0.30
CA LEU A 227 -10.17 -7.49 -0.36
C LEU A 227 -11.49 -7.99 -0.96
N GLN A 228 -12.54 -7.21 -0.75
CA GLN A 228 -13.89 -7.48 -1.23
C GLN A 228 -14.48 -6.20 -1.84
N PRO A 229 -15.44 -6.31 -2.78
CA PRO A 229 -16.21 -5.16 -3.26
C PRO A 229 -16.97 -4.48 -2.11
N GLY A 230 -17.16 -3.16 -2.22
CA GLY A 230 -17.71 -2.30 -1.16
C GLY A 230 -16.64 -1.66 -0.29
#